data_AF-A0A2S9FLF1-F1
#
_entry.id   AF-A0A2S9FLF1-F1
#
_cell.length_a   1.000
_cell.length_b   1.000
_cell.length_c   1.000
_cell.angle_alpha   90.00
_cell.angle_beta   90.00
_cell.angle_gamma   90.00
#
_symmetry.space_group_name_H-M   'P 1'
#
loop_
_entity.id
_entity.type
_entity.pdbx_description
1 polymer ?
#
loop_
_entity_poly.entity_id
_entity_poly.type
_entity_poly.pdbx_seq_one_letter_code
_entity_poly.pdbx_strand_id
1 'polypeptide(L)'
;RRITNEDLYGATHSNVMMREFGGTGWAVYDAQTWKKIKSQIATQTQLFQRLQLIYLFTAGHRKSSSLAGLARKNGIDPTGLRRTVDAYNKGLADGTGDPARKHQDLCPPMTTGPFYSIDISAAASMFYPVPGLTLGGLVVEERTGEVVHRDGGNVAGLYAAGR
;
A
#
# COMPACT_ATOMS: atom_id res chain seq x y z
N ARG A 1 -10.68 -4.19 8.62
CA ARG A 1 -10.64 -5.44 7.81
C ARG A 1 -9.48 -5.35 6.83
N ARG A 2 -8.91 -6.46 6.36
CA ARG A 2 -7.85 -6.43 5.33
C ARG A 2 -8.41 -5.89 4.00
N ILE A 3 -7.57 -5.19 3.23
CA ILE A 3 -7.95 -4.56 1.96
C ILE A 3 -7.96 -5.58 0.83
N THR A 4 -6.80 -6.13 0.50
CA THR A 4 -6.60 -7.15 -0.52
C THR A 4 -5.21 -7.78 -0.34
N ASN A 5 -4.81 -8.65 -1.24
CA ASN A 5 -3.47 -9.21 -1.29
C ASN A 5 -2.41 -8.09 -1.48
N GLU A 6 -1.42 -8.02 -0.59
CA GLU A 6 -0.37 -7.01 -0.59
C GLU A 6 0.74 -7.29 -1.62
N ASP A 7 0.76 -8.46 -2.26
CA ASP A 7 1.69 -8.79 -3.35
C ASP A 7 1.23 -8.27 -4.71
N LEU A 8 -0.01 -7.80 -4.81
CA LEU A 8 -0.53 -7.26 -6.05
C LEU A 8 0.29 -6.05 -6.49
N TYR A 9 0.35 -5.86 -7.82
CA TYR A 9 0.91 -4.64 -8.39
C TYR A 9 0.30 -3.40 -7.72
N GLY A 10 1.16 -2.42 -7.41
CA GLY A 10 0.79 -1.29 -6.55
C GLY A 10 -0.45 -0.53 -7.02
N ALA A 11 -0.66 -0.40 -8.33
CA ALA A 11 -1.87 0.24 -8.88
C ALA A 11 -3.13 -0.60 -8.64
N THR A 12 -3.04 -1.93 -8.73
CA THR A 12 -4.17 -2.83 -8.45
C THR A 12 -4.56 -2.79 -6.98
N HIS A 13 -3.57 -2.87 -6.08
CA HIS A 13 -3.81 -2.75 -4.64
C HIS A 13 -4.41 -1.38 -4.30
N SER A 14 -3.80 -0.31 -4.81
CA SER A 14 -4.26 1.07 -4.56
C SER A 14 -5.64 1.32 -5.14
N ASN A 15 -5.99 0.76 -6.30
CA ASN A 15 -7.32 0.91 -6.88
C ASN A 15 -8.41 0.33 -5.96
N VAL A 16 -8.17 -0.83 -5.35
CA VAL A 16 -9.10 -1.41 -4.34
C VAL A 16 -9.17 -0.52 -3.11
N MET A 17 -8.03 -0.07 -2.58
CA MET A 17 -7.99 0.83 -1.41
C MET A 17 -8.76 2.13 -1.66
N MET A 18 -8.61 2.74 -2.83
CA MET A 18 -9.30 3.98 -3.20
C MET A 18 -10.81 3.76 -3.34
N ARG A 19 -11.23 2.74 -4.11
CA ARG A 19 -12.64 2.53 -4.47
C ARG A 19 -13.48 1.94 -3.34
N GLU A 20 -12.90 1.07 -2.52
CA GLU A 20 -13.66 0.29 -1.52
C GLU A 20 -13.36 0.70 -0.07
N PHE A 21 -12.27 1.43 0.16
CA PHE A 21 -11.81 1.82 1.50
C PHE A 21 -11.62 3.34 1.64
N GLY A 22 -12.14 4.13 0.70
CA GLY A 22 -12.07 5.59 0.75
C GLY A 22 -10.64 6.12 0.76
N GLY A 23 -9.71 5.38 0.14
CA GLY A 23 -8.29 5.73 0.13
C GLY A 23 -7.60 5.59 1.49
N THR A 24 -8.20 4.93 2.48
CA THR A 24 -7.61 4.81 3.82
C THR A 24 -7.06 3.40 4.05
N GLY A 25 -5.84 3.31 4.57
CA GLY A 25 -5.19 2.02 4.79
C GLY A 25 -4.00 2.08 5.74
N TRP A 26 -3.72 0.95 6.40
CA TRP A 26 -2.56 0.78 7.26
C TRP A 26 -1.83 -0.51 6.95
N ALA A 27 -0.51 -0.42 6.77
CA ALA A 27 0.36 -1.58 6.74
C ALA A 27 0.75 -1.95 8.18
N VAL A 28 0.47 -3.19 8.60
CA VAL A 28 0.68 -3.66 9.98
C VAL A 28 1.79 -4.71 10.01
N TYR A 29 2.72 -4.56 10.95
CA TYR A 29 3.89 -5.44 11.09
C TYR A 29 4.09 -5.89 12.53
N ASP A 30 4.66 -7.08 12.71
CA ASP A 30 5.11 -7.58 14.00
C ASP A 30 6.58 -7.18 14.28
N ALA A 31 7.10 -7.51 15.46
CA ALA A 31 8.45 -7.14 15.85
C ALA A 31 9.54 -7.81 14.99
N GLN A 32 9.32 -9.06 14.59
CA GLN A 32 10.31 -9.81 13.80
C GLN A 32 10.42 -9.23 12.38
N THR A 33 9.27 -8.98 11.75
CA THR A 33 9.21 -8.36 10.43
C THR A 33 9.77 -6.94 10.47
N TRP A 34 9.45 -6.16 11.51
CA TRP A 34 10.00 -4.82 11.68
C TRP A 34 11.53 -4.81 11.78
N LYS A 35 12.11 -5.77 12.49
CA LYS A 35 13.57 -5.93 12.58
C LYS A 35 14.18 -6.29 11.21
N LYS A 36 13.53 -7.19 10.46
CA LYS A 36 13.94 -7.55 9.09
C LYS A 36 13.94 -6.34 8.17
N ILE A 37 12.87 -5.55 8.16
CA ILE A 37 12.75 -4.31 7.37
C ILE A 37 13.93 -3.37 7.68
N LYS A 38 14.23 -3.13 8.95
CA LYS A 38 15.38 -2.28 9.35
C LYS A 38 16.71 -2.77 8.81
N SER A 39 16.94 -4.08 8.80
CA SER A 39 18.20 -4.66 8.29
C SER A 39 18.34 -4.54 6.77
N GLN A 40 17.24 -4.66 6.02
CA GLN A 40 17.24 -4.60 4.56
C GLN A 40 17.46 -3.17 4.03
N ILE A 41 17.07 -2.16 4.79
CA ILE A 41 17.24 -0.76 4.39
C ILE A 41 18.70 -0.36 4.23
N ALA A 42 19.58 -0.90 5.08
CA ALA A 42 21.00 -0.63 4.99
C ALA A 42 21.59 -1.06 3.63
N THR A 43 21.05 -2.11 3.03
CA THR A 43 21.59 -2.77 1.83
C THR A 43 20.78 -2.50 0.55
N GLN A 44 19.48 -2.26 0.64
CA GLN A 44 18.58 -2.17 -0.53
C GLN A 44 18.10 -0.76 -0.88
N THR A 45 18.52 0.28 -0.13
CA THR A 45 17.98 1.63 -0.34
C THR A 45 19.01 2.61 -0.91
N GLN A 46 18.61 3.30 -1.98
CA GLN A 46 19.35 4.43 -2.55
C GLN A 46 19.40 5.61 -1.56
N LEU A 47 20.44 6.45 -1.61
CA LEU A 47 20.67 7.53 -0.64
C LEU A 47 19.48 8.48 -0.46
N PHE A 48 18.76 8.82 -1.53
CA PHE A 48 17.61 9.73 -1.46
C PHE A 48 16.36 9.11 -0.79
N GLN A 49 16.17 7.79 -0.91
CA GLN A 49 15.09 7.05 -0.24
C GLN A 49 15.34 6.90 1.26
N ARG A 50 16.61 7.01 1.71
CA ARG A 50 16.96 6.90 3.13
C ARG A 50 16.31 7.99 3.99
N LEU A 51 16.11 9.21 3.47
CA LEU A 51 15.43 10.29 4.20
C LEU A 51 13.95 9.97 4.48
N GLN A 52 13.23 9.44 3.49
CA GLN A 52 11.85 9.00 3.64
C GLN A 52 11.73 7.85 4.65
N LEU A 53 12.70 6.93 4.63
CA LEU A 53 12.75 5.85 5.61
C LEU A 53 13.06 6.36 7.02
N ILE A 54 14.00 7.29 7.20
CA ILE A 54 14.27 7.91 8.50
C ILE A 54 12.99 8.53 9.08
N TYR A 55 12.20 9.23 8.27
CA TYR A 55 10.90 9.75 8.69
C TYR A 55 9.96 8.60 9.13
N LEU A 56 9.83 7.55 8.33
CA LEU A 56 8.99 6.39 8.62
C LEU A 56 9.34 5.72 9.97
N PHE A 57 10.63 5.57 10.27
CA PHE A 57 11.11 4.95 11.51
C PHE A 57 11.09 5.87 12.73
N THR A 58 10.95 7.18 12.55
CA THR A 58 10.91 8.15 13.66
C THR A 58 9.49 8.58 13.98
N ALA A 59 8.79 9.15 13.01
CA ALA A 59 7.47 9.76 13.20
C ALA A 59 6.35 9.10 12.37
N GLY A 60 6.69 8.43 11.26
CA GLY A 60 5.73 7.88 10.31
C GLY A 60 5.10 6.53 10.69
N HIS A 61 5.35 6.02 11.90
CA HIS A 61 4.73 4.77 12.37
C HIS A 61 4.10 4.92 13.76
N ARG A 62 3.12 4.08 14.05
CA ARG A 62 2.62 3.85 15.41
C ARG A 62 3.09 2.50 15.93
N LYS A 63 3.32 2.43 17.23
CA LYS A 63 3.79 1.22 17.94
C LYS A 63 2.88 0.91 19.12
N SER A 64 2.59 -0.37 19.36
CA SER A 64 1.84 -0.84 20.54
C SER A 64 2.32 -2.23 20.97
N SER A 65 2.23 -2.57 22.25
CA SER A 65 2.52 -3.94 22.75
C SER A 65 1.46 -4.96 22.32
N SER A 66 0.27 -4.51 21.90
CA SER A 66 -0.85 -5.36 21.48
C SER A 66 -1.52 -4.85 20.21
N LEU A 67 -2.11 -5.77 19.44
CA LEU A 67 -2.93 -5.46 18.26
C LEU A 67 -4.09 -4.54 18.61
N ALA A 68 -4.77 -4.77 19.74
CA ALA A 68 -5.88 -3.93 20.18
C ALA A 68 -5.43 -2.49 20.49
N GLY A 69 -4.28 -2.33 21.14
CA GLY A 69 -3.70 -1.00 21.37
C GLY A 69 -3.25 -0.32 20.08
N LEU A 70 -2.73 -1.09 19.11
CA LEU A 70 -2.36 -0.55 17.80
C LEU A 70 -3.60 -0.09 17.03
N ALA A 71 -4.66 -0.90 17.03
CA ALA A 71 -5.92 -0.59 16.37
C ALA A 71 -6.50 0.73 16.89
N ARG A 72 -6.59 0.89 18.22
CA ARG A 72 -7.07 2.13 18.85
C ARG A 72 -6.25 3.36 18.45
N LYS A 73 -4.92 3.24 18.39
CA LYS A 73 -4.03 4.36 17.99
C LYS A 73 -4.25 4.84 16.55
N ASN A 74 -4.80 3.98 15.69
CA ASN A 74 -5.03 4.26 14.27
C ASN A 74 -6.52 4.41 13.93
N GLY A 75 -7.43 4.35 14.91
CA GLY A 75 -8.88 4.37 14.64
C GLY A 75 -9.41 3.12 13.92
N ILE A 76 -8.70 2.00 13.97
CA ILE A 76 -9.11 0.73 13.38
C ILE A 76 -9.98 -0.03 14.40
N ASP A 77 -11.02 -0.75 13.94
CA ASP A 77 -11.78 -1.70 14.76
C ASP A 77 -10.83 -2.77 15.37
N PRO A 78 -10.63 -2.77 16.71
CA PRO A 78 -9.72 -3.70 17.36
C PRO A 78 -10.09 -5.18 17.15
N THR A 79 -11.39 -5.48 17.14
CA THR A 79 -11.88 -6.85 16.99
C THR A 79 -11.69 -7.32 15.55
N GLY A 80 -11.99 -6.47 14.57
CA GLY A 80 -11.76 -6.73 13.16
C GLY A 80 -10.28 -6.91 12.81
N LEU A 81 -9.38 -6.10 13.40
CA LEU A 81 -7.94 -6.29 13.23
C LEU A 81 -7.49 -7.63 13.81
N ARG A 82 -7.94 -7.96 15.03
CA ARG A 82 -7.60 -9.23 15.68
C ARG A 82 -8.05 -10.43 14.85
N ARG A 83 -9.32 -10.45 14.41
CA ARG A 83 -9.85 -11.51 13.53
C ARG A 83 -9.03 -11.67 12.24
N THR A 84 -8.60 -10.55 11.66
CA THR A 84 -7.78 -10.57 10.43
C THR A 84 -6.43 -11.25 10.67
N VAL A 85 -5.74 -10.87 11.75
CA VAL A 85 -4.42 -11.44 12.09
C VAL A 85 -4.54 -12.91 12.52
N ASP A 86 -5.58 -13.26 13.27
CA ASP A 86 -5.82 -14.63 13.70
C ASP A 86 -6.12 -15.55 12.51
N ALA A 87 -6.94 -15.11 11.55
CA ALA A 87 -7.22 -15.86 10.33
C ALA A 87 -5.96 -16.03 9.45
N TYR A 88 -5.16 -14.97 9.33
CA TYR A 88 -3.87 -15.01 8.63
C TYR A 88 -2.91 -16.04 9.27
N ASN A 89 -2.67 -15.94 10.57
CA ASN A 89 -1.78 -16.85 11.28
C ASN A 89 -2.29 -18.30 11.26
N LYS A 90 -3.61 -18.50 11.39
CA LYS A 90 -4.24 -19.82 11.30
C LYS A 90 -4.02 -20.44 9.93
N GLY A 91 -4.22 -19.69 8.84
CA GLY A 91 -4.00 -20.21 7.49
C GLY A 91 -2.55 -20.63 7.23
N LEU A 92 -1.58 -19.93 7.83
CA LEU A 92 -0.17 -20.32 7.78
C LEU A 92 0.13 -21.56 8.61
N ALA A 93 -0.42 -21.66 9.82
CA ALA A 93 -0.22 -22.80 10.72
C ALA A 93 -0.87 -24.09 10.18
N ASP A 94 -2.06 -23.97 9.60
CA ASP A 94 -2.83 -25.10 9.07
C ASP A 94 -2.36 -25.52 7.66
N GLY A 95 -1.41 -24.78 7.05
CA GLY A 95 -0.90 -25.05 5.70
C GLY A 95 -1.89 -24.74 4.57
N THR A 96 -3.06 -24.17 4.88
CA THR A 96 -4.05 -23.74 3.87
C THR A 96 -3.63 -22.47 3.13
N GLY A 97 -2.58 -21.80 3.62
CA GLY A 97 -2.06 -20.57 3.06
C GLY A 97 -2.81 -19.32 3.55
N ASP A 98 -2.39 -18.18 3.03
CA ASP A 98 -2.98 -16.88 3.36
C ASP A 98 -4.42 -16.75 2.80
N PRO A 99 -5.43 -16.32 3.59
CA PRO A 99 -6.77 -16.03 3.08
C PRO A 99 -6.84 -15.05 1.90
N ALA A 100 -5.88 -14.13 1.76
CA ALA A 100 -5.80 -13.25 0.58
C ALA A 100 -4.96 -13.85 -0.57
N ARG A 101 -4.50 -15.09 -0.44
CA ARG A 101 -3.70 -15.83 -1.44
C ARG A 101 -2.37 -15.17 -1.76
N LYS A 102 -1.76 -14.52 -0.78
CA LYS A 102 -0.39 -14.00 -0.83
C LYS A 102 0.61 -15.15 -1.00
N HIS A 103 1.73 -14.90 -1.68
CA HIS A 103 2.76 -15.91 -1.89
C HIS A 103 3.34 -16.35 -0.54
N GLN A 104 3.59 -17.65 -0.35
CA GLN A 104 3.97 -18.21 0.95
C GLN A 104 5.25 -17.58 1.51
N ASP A 105 6.26 -17.33 0.68
CA ASP A 105 7.52 -16.67 1.06
C ASP A 105 7.34 -15.22 1.55
N LEU A 106 6.20 -14.60 1.21
CA LEU A 106 5.85 -13.24 1.59
C LEU A 106 4.88 -13.21 2.78
N CYS A 107 4.63 -14.36 3.41
CA CYS A 107 3.74 -14.52 4.55
C CYS A 107 4.47 -14.90 5.85
N PRO A 108 5.35 -14.05 6.42
CA PRO A 108 5.89 -14.32 7.74
C PRO A 108 4.76 -14.30 8.80
N PRO A 109 4.73 -15.23 9.75
CA PRO A 109 3.74 -15.22 10.84
C PRO A 109 3.80 -13.91 11.65
N MET A 110 2.63 -13.39 12.03
CA MET A 110 2.51 -12.16 12.82
C MET A 110 2.16 -12.48 14.27
N THR A 111 3.15 -12.86 15.06
CA THR A 111 2.92 -13.43 16.41
C THR A 111 3.53 -12.60 17.54
N THR A 112 4.60 -11.85 17.26
CA THR A 112 5.43 -11.26 18.32
C THR A 112 5.27 -9.75 18.37
N GLY A 113 4.74 -9.24 19.49
CA GLY A 113 4.74 -7.81 19.79
C GLY A 113 6.13 -7.27 20.13
N PRO A 114 6.36 -5.95 20.13
CA PRO A 114 5.40 -4.91 19.79
C PRO A 114 5.00 -4.93 18.32
N PHE A 115 3.78 -4.50 18.05
CA PHE A 115 3.22 -4.35 16.71
C PHE A 115 3.38 -2.91 16.23
N TYR A 116 3.57 -2.76 14.93
CA TYR A 116 3.84 -1.50 14.25
C TYR A 116 2.79 -1.28 13.16
N SER A 117 2.43 -0.03 12.91
CA SER A 117 1.63 0.34 11.75
C SER A 117 2.23 1.53 11.03
N ILE A 118 2.16 1.50 9.70
CA ILE A 118 2.45 2.62 8.81
C ILE A 118 1.14 3.02 8.15
N ASP A 119 0.85 4.32 8.15
CA ASP A 119 -0.28 4.87 7.41
C ASP A 119 0.07 4.93 5.92
N ILE A 120 -0.72 4.24 5.10
CA ILE A 120 -0.59 4.19 3.64
C ILE A 120 -1.75 4.90 2.94
N SER A 121 -2.54 5.68 3.69
CA SER A 121 -3.70 6.36 3.17
C SER A 121 -3.32 7.39 2.10
N ALA A 122 -4.23 7.56 1.14
CA ALA A 122 -4.20 8.55 0.09
C ALA A 122 -4.54 9.96 0.60
N ALA A 123 -3.86 10.39 1.67
CA ALA A 123 -3.96 11.73 2.21
C ALA A 123 -2.75 12.56 1.75
N ALA A 124 -2.94 13.87 1.63
CA ALA A 124 -1.84 14.79 1.44
C ALA A 124 -0.93 14.75 2.68
N SER A 125 0.17 14.00 2.59
CA SER A 125 1.21 13.99 3.62
C SER A 125 2.42 14.75 3.11
N MET A 126 2.76 15.84 3.82
CA MET A 126 3.89 16.71 3.48
C MET A 126 5.24 15.96 3.47
N PHE A 127 5.36 14.90 4.27
CA PHE A 127 6.60 14.14 4.43
C PHE A 127 6.53 12.71 3.88
N TYR A 128 5.36 12.28 3.42
CA TYR A 128 5.16 10.96 2.80
C TYR A 128 4.14 11.06 1.65
N PRO A 129 4.46 11.78 0.57
CA PRO A 129 3.54 11.93 -0.56
C PRO A 129 3.27 10.56 -1.19
N VAL A 130 2.02 10.29 -1.54
CA VAL A 130 1.66 9.12 -2.34
C VAL A 130 1.94 9.47 -3.80
N PRO A 131 3.02 8.96 -4.43
CA PRO A 131 3.31 9.27 -5.81
C PRO A 131 2.22 8.67 -6.70
N GLY A 132 1.53 9.54 -7.45
CA GLY A 132 0.54 9.15 -8.43
C GLY A 132 0.95 9.63 -9.81
N LEU A 133 0.63 8.85 -10.83
CA LEU A 133 0.71 9.25 -12.23
C LEU A 133 -0.70 9.27 -12.78
N THR A 134 -1.11 10.39 -13.38
CA THR A 134 -2.39 10.47 -14.07
C THR A 134 -2.31 9.64 -15.36
N LEU A 135 -3.22 8.68 -15.51
CA LEU A 135 -3.37 7.88 -16.74
C LEU A 135 -4.42 8.46 -17.69
N GLY A 136 -5.15 9.49 -17.26
CA GLY A 136 -6.06 10.23 -18.13
C GLY A 136 -5.31 11.22 -19.01
N GLY A 137 -5.91 11.57 -20.15
CA GLY A 137 -5.33 12.51 -21.10
C GLY A 137 -6.33 12.88 -22.20
N LEU A 138 -5.84 13.59 -23.20
CA LEU A 138 -6.62 13.88 -24.40
C LEU A 138 -6.89 12.59 -25.17
N VAL A 139 -8.10 12.44 -25.71
CA VAL A 139 -8.43 11.36 -26.63
C VAL A 139 -7.72 11.64 -27.95
N VAL A 140 -7.07 10.64 -28.52
CA VAL A 140 -6.32 10.76 -29.77
C VAL A 140 -6.73 9.68 -30.76
N GLU A 141 -6.60 9.99 -32.05
CA GLU A 141 -6.65 8.98 -33.11
C GLU A 141 -5.36 8.14 -33.06
N GLU A 142 -5.49 6.85 -32.79
CA GLU A 142 -4.36 5.98 -32.42
C GLU A 142 -3.28 5.89 -33.52
N ARG A 143 -3.67 6.06 -34.79
CA ARG A 143 -2.74 5.96 -35.92
C ARG A 143 -1.92 7.22 -36.16
N THR A 144 -2.48 8.40 -35.88
CA THR A 144 -1.85 9.70 -36.21
C THR A 144 -1.36 10.43 -34.98
N GLY A 145 -1.92 10.13 -33.81
CA GLY A 145 -1.69 10.87 -32.56
C GLY A 145 -2.42 12.23 -32.51
N GLU A 146 -3.25 12.54 -33.51
CA GLU A 146 -4.05 13.78 -33.51
C GLU A 146 -5.14 13.72 -32.45
N VAL A 147 -5.37 14.83 -31.76
CA VAL A 147 -6.40 14.94 -30.73
C VAL A 147 -7.79 14.91 -31.36
N VAL A 148 -8.68 14.12 -30.77
CA VAL A 148 -10.08 13.99 -31.22
C VAL A 148 -10.91 15.13 -30.62
N HIS A 149 -11.70 15.78 -31.47
CA HIS A 149 -12.66 16.79 -31.05
C HIS A 149 -13.90 16.13 -30.44
N ARG A 150 -14.50 16.75 -29.41
CA ARG A 150 -15.68 16.20 -28.70
C ARG A 150 -16.87 15.93 -29.63
N ASP A 151 -17.00 16.74 -30.69
CA ASP A 151 -18.11 16.71 -31.65
C ASP A 151 -17.80 15.79 -32.87
N GLY A 152 -16.70 15.02 -32.79
CA GLY A 152 -16.21 14.14 -33.85
C GLY A 152 -15.14 14.81 -34.73
N GLY A 153 -14.33 13.98 -35.38
CA GLY A 153 -13.18 14.42 -36.19
C GLY A 153 -11.94 14.80 -35.38
N ASN A 154 -10.87 15.17 -36.08
CA ASN A 154 -9.57 15.51 -35.50
C ASN A 154 -9.40 17.02 -35.38
N VAL A 155 -8.70 17.47 -34.34
CA VAL A 155 -8.22 18.84 -34.20
C VAL A 155 -6.93 18.97 -34.99
N ALA A 156 -7.04 19.50 -36.21
CA ALA A 156 -5.92 19.61 -37.14
C ALA A 156 -4.72 20.35 -36.49
N GLY A 157 -3.55 19.71 -36.53
CA GLY A 157 -2.30 20.28 -36.01
C GLY A 157 -2.10 20.11 -34.50
N LEU A 158 -3.07 19.56 -33.77
CA LEU A 158 -2.95 19.26 -32.35
C LEU A 158 -2.74 17.76 -32.13
N TYR A 159 -1.63 17.41 -31.47
CA TYR A 159 -1.23 16.03 -31.21
C TYR A 159 -1.01 15.83 -29.71
N ALA A 160 -1.25 14.62 -29.22
CA ALA A 160 -0.91 14.22 -27.87
C ALA A 160 -0.31 12.82 -27.85
N ALA A 161 0.63 12.60 -26.92
CA ALA A 161 1.26 11.31 -26.72
C ALA A 161 1.49 11.09 -25.22
N GLY A 162 1.31 9.84 -24.78
CA GLY A 162 1.57 9.37 -23.43
C GLY A 162 2.50 8.15 -23.46
N ARG A 163 2.80 7.61 -22.29
CA ARG A 163 3.67 6.44 -22.13
C ARG A 163 2.88 5.22 -21.68
#